data_AF-A0A3N5EPW9-F1
#
_entry.id   AF-A0A3N5EPW9-F1
#
_cell.length_a   1.000
_cell.length_b   1.000
_cell.length_c   1.000
_cell.angle_alpha   90.00
_cell.angle_beta   90.00
_cell.angle_gamma   90.00
#
_symmetry.space_group_name_H-M   'P 1'
#
loop_
_entity.id
_entity.type
_entity.pdbx_description
1 polymer ?
#
loop_
_entity_poly.entity_id
_entity_poly.type
_entity_poly.pdbx_seq_one_letter_code
_entity_poly.pdbx_strand_id
1 'polypeptide(L)'
;MPFRIGKISQTTNPVKVFEYFALGKPVVSTRLKELEPYAARQLLSIADTAEQFAEAVESALRGSAPDCAEQRRQVARDHSWRAHAERMIEAFYATQGQLPAGGPGL
;
A
#
# COMPACT_ATOMS: atom_id res chain seq x y z
N MET A 1 1.97 10.17 -5.75
CA MET A 1 0.76 9.69 -6.47
C MET A 1 -0.38 10.68 -6.22
N PRO A 2 -0.62 11.63 -7.12
CA PRO A 2 -1.71 12.59 -6.97
C PRO A 2 -3.03 11.98 -7.45
N PHE A 3 -4.02 11.91 -6.56
CA PHE A 3 -5.41 11.61 -6.89
C PHE A 3 -6.25 12.87 -6.74
N ARG A 4 -7.18 13.09 -7.68
CA ARG A 4 -8.19 14.13 -7.49
C ARG A 4 -9.15 13.68 -6.40
N ILE A 5 -9.29 14.49 -5.36
CA ILE A 5 -10.21 14.25 -4.26
C ILE A 5 -11.65 14.26 -4.81
N GLY A 6 -12.41 13.21 -4.50
CA GLY A 6 -13.78 13.01 -4.99
C GLY A 6 -14.29 11.58 -4.74
N LYS A 7 -15.46 11.23 -5.28
CA LYS A 7 -16.11 9.93 -5.02
C LYS A 7 -15.20 8.71 -5.30
N ILE A 8 -14.41 8.74 -6.37
CA ILE A 8 -13.51 7.64 -6.76
C ILE A 8 -12.37 7.44 -5.74
N SER A 9 -11.88 8.54 -5.15
CA SER A 9 -10.79 8.50 -4.16
C SER A 9 -11.19 7.83 -2.83
N GLN A 10 -12.50 7.63 -2.61
CA GLN A 10 -13.02 7.02 -1.38
C GLN A 10 -13.10 5.48 -1.45
N THR A 11 -13.05 4.91 -2.65
CA THR A 11 -13.24 3.46 -2.87
C THR A 11 -12.12 2.81 -3.68
N THR A 12 -11.07 3.57 -4.01
CA THR A 12 -9.95 3.09 -4.83
C THR A 12 -8.90 2.38 -4.00
N ASN A 13 -8.42 1.24 -4.52
CA ASN A 13 -7.22 0.59 -4.03
C ASN A 13 -5.96 1.32 -4.54
N PRO A 14 -5.02 1.70 -3.66
CA PRO A 14 -3.81 2.43 -4.03
C PRO A 14 -2.70 1.49 -4.52
N VAL A 15 -2.96 0.68 -5.56
CA VAL A 15 -2.02 -0.32 -6.10
C VAL A 15 -0.61 0.25 -6.31
N LYS A 16 -0.55 1.48 -6.82
CA LYS A 16 0.70 2.19 -7.06
C LYS A 16 1.55 2.47 -5.82
N VAL A 17 0.93 2.61 -4.65
CA VAL A 17 1.67 2.74 -3.38
C VAL A 17 2.39 1.43 -3.05
N PHE A 18 1.72 0.29 -3.24
CA PHE A 18 2.32 -1.02 -2.98
C PHE A 18 3.48 -1.33 -3.95
N GLU A 19 3.40 -0.89 -5.21
CA GLU A 19 4.51 -0.99 -6.17
C GLU A 19 5.76 -0.22 -5.68
N TYR A 20 5.60 1.02 -5.19
CA TYR A 20 6.73 1.77 -4.64
C TYR A 20 7.22 1.22 -3.31
N PHE A 21 6.32 0.67 -2.50
CA PHE A 21 6.68 -0.01 -1.26
C PHE A 21 7.52 -1.26 -1.51
N ALA A 22 7.25 -2.00 -2.58
CA ALA A 22 8.09 -3.13 -3.00
C ALA A 22 9.53 -2.70 -3.32
N LEU A 23 9.73 -1.46 -3.79
CA LEU A 23 11.05 -0.87 -4.01
C LEU A 23 11.69 -0.30 -2.72
N GLY A 24 10.98 -0.33 -1.59
CA GLY A 24 11.40 0.27 -0.32
C GLY A 24 11.50 1.80 -0.33
N LYS A 25 10.96 2.46 -1.37
CA LYS A 25 11.14 3.92 -1.57
C LYS A 25 10.17 4.74 -0.70
N PRO A 26 10.59 5.94 -0.26
CA PRO A 26 9.67 6.96 0.24
C PRO A 26 8.53 7.23 -0.74
N VAL A 27 7.30 7.37 -0.22
CA VAL A 27 6.11 7.65 -1.03
C VAL A 27 5.41 8.89 -0.50
N VAL A 28 5.13 9.83 -1.39
CA VAL A 28 4.26 10.98 -1.15
C VAL A 28 2.98 10.82 -1.96
N SER A 29 1.84 10.98 -1.32
CA SER A 29 0.51 10.85 -1.94
C SER A 29 -0.41 11.97 -1.49
N THR A 30 -1.41 12.28 -2.32
CA THR A 30 -2.57 13.03 -1.82
C THR A 30 -3.40 12.16 -0.88
N ARG A 31 -4.24 12.78 -0.04
CA ARG A 31 -5.08 12.05 0.91
C ARG A 31 -6.02 11.07 0.21
N LEU A 32 -5.95 9.82 0.66
CA LEU A 32 -6.90 8.74 0.37
C LEU A 32 -7.19 8.05 1.70
N LYS A 33 -8.46 7.71 1.96
CA LYS A 33 -8.87 7.02 3.20
C LYS A 33 -8.10 5.72 3.40
N GLU A 34 -7.94 4.95 2.32
CA GLU A 34 -7.19 3.68 2.31
C GLU A 34 -5.70 3.85 2.71
N LEU A 35 -5.16 5.06 2.60
CA LEU A 35 -3.77 5.36 2.94
C LEU A 35 -3.55 5.79 4.40
N GLU A 36 -4.60 6.16 5.13
CA GLU A 36 -4.52 6.65 6.51
C GLU A 36 -3.80 5.66 7.45
N PRO A 37 -4.07 4.33 7.40
CA PRO A 37 -3.38 3.38 8.26
C PRO A 37 -1.86 3.32 8.01
N TYR A 38 -1.41 3.50 6.77
CA TYR A 38 0.01 3.49 6.42
C TYR A 38 0.69 4.82 6.78
N ALA A 39 -0.02 5.94 6.66
CA ALA A 39 0.44 7.25 7.09
C ALA A 39 0.62 7.31 8.62
N ALA A 40 -0.31 6.74 9.39
CA ALA A 40 -0.21 6.63 10.85
C ALA A 40 1.03 5.80 11.29
N ARG A 41 1.45 4.86 10.45
CA ARG A 41 2.67 4.04 10.63
C ARG A 41 3.93 4.68 10.01
N GLN A 42 3.85 5.92 9.52
CA GLN A 42 4.95 6.66 8.89
C GLN A 42 5.55 5.96 7.65
N LEU A 43 4.78 5.08 6.99
CA LEU A 43 5.22 4.36 5.79
C LEU A 43 5.09 5.20 4.51
N LEU A 44 4.34 6.30 4.56
CA LEU A 44 4.19 7.28 3.49
C LEU A 44 3.83 8.65 4.08
N SER A 45 3.99 9.70 3.27
CA SER A 45 3.53 11.05 3.60
C SER A 45 2.26 11.41 2.83
N ILE A 46 1.30 12.00 3.52
CA ILE A 46 0.10 12.59 2.92
C ILE A 46 0.28 14.09 2.81
N ALA A 47 -0.01 14.65 1.63
CA ALA A 47 -0.03 16.08 1.38
C ALA A 47 -1.36 16.49 0.74
N ASP A 48 -1.96 17.58 1.23
CA ASP A 48 -3.28 18.05 0.78
C ASP A 48 -3.22 19.19 -0.22
N THR A 49 -2.10 19.91 -0.22
CA THR A 49 -1.85 21.02 -1.14
C THR A 49 -0.61 20.75 -1.99
N ALA A 50 -0.46 21.51 -3.07
CA ALA A 50 0.70 21.37 -3.95
C ALA A 50 2.00 21.73 -3.21
N GLU A 51 1.96 22.73 -2.34
CA GLU A 51 3.08 23.20 -1.52
C GLU A 51 3.52 22.11 -0.55
N GLN A 52 2.58 21.54 0.21
CA GLN A 52 2.86 20.40 1.11
C GLN A 52 3.42 19.20 0.35
N PHE A 53 2.95 18.97 -0.88
CA PHE A 53 3.41 17.86 -1.70
C PHE A 53 4.86 18.07 -2.13
N ALA A 54 5.21 19.28 -2.58
CA ALA A 54 6.57 19.64 -2.95
C ALA A 54 7.53 19.52 -1.76
N GLU A 55 7.16 20.09 -0.60
CA GLU A 55 7.94 20.01 0.63
C GLU A 55 8.19 18.56 1.08
N ALA A 56 7.15 17.72 1.03
CA ALA A 56 7.26 16.31 1.39
C ALA A 56 8.19 15.54 0.44
N VAL A 57 8.17 15.85 -0.86
CA VAL A 57 9.09 15.25 -1.84
C VAL A 57 10.53 15.68 -1.57
N GLU A 58 10.78 16.97 -1.32
CA GLU A 58 12.11 17.46 -0.97
C GLU A 58 12.64 16.85 0.33
N SER A 59 11.79 16.70 1.33
CA SER A 59 12.12 16.04 2.59
C SER A 59 12.53 14.57 2.38
N ALA A 60 11.76 13.86 1.54
CA ALA A 60 12.07 12.48 1.19
C ALA A 60 13.39 12.35 0.42
N LEU A 61 13.69 13.27 -0.51
CA LEU A 61 14.94 13.28 -1.26
C LEU A 61 16.17 13.61 -0.40
N ARG A 62 15.99 14.44 0.64
CA ARG A 62 17.05 14.76 1.62
C ARG A 62 17.32 13.65 2.64
N GLY A 63 16.52 12.58 2.64
CA GLY A 63 16.66 11.49 3.60
C GLY A 63 16.14 11.83 5.00
N SER A 64 15.34 12.89 5.15
CA SER A 64 14.73 13.28 6.43
C SER A 64 13.54 12.40 6.82
N ALA A 65 13.10 11.51 5.92
CA ALA A 65 12.04 10.55 6.19
C ALA A 65 12.58 9.35 7.00
N PRO A 66 11.77 8.76 7.90
CA PRO A 66 12.14 7.52 8.58
C PRO A 66 12.56 6.42 7.59
N ASP A 67 13.64 5.71 7.91
CA ASP A 67 14.07 4.55 7.15
C ASP A 67 13.18 3.33 7.44
N CYS A 68 12.03 3.33 6.77
CA CYS A 68 11.06 2.25 6.83
C CYS A 68 11.13 1.34 5.59
N ALA A 69 12.26 1.27 4.89
CA ALA A 69 12.36 0.57 3.61
C ALA A 69 11.92 -0.92 3.71
N GLU A 70 12.35 -1.63 4.75
CA GLU A 70 11.96 -3.04 4.93
C GLU A 70 10.49 -3.18 5.35
N GLN A 71 9.98 -2.29 6.19
CA GLN A 71 8.57 -2.30 6.59
C GLN A 71 7.65 -2.06 5.38
N ARG A 72 8.05 -1.15 4.48
CA ARG A 72 7.37 -0.95 3.20
C ARG A 72 7.38 -2.23 2.36
N ARG A 73 8.54 -2.88 2.21
CA ARG A 73 8.64 -4.15 1.47
C ARG A 73 7.76 -5.25 2.07
N GLN A 74 7.67 -5.33 3.40
CA GLN A 74 6.76 -6.27 4.06
C GLN A 74 5.31 -6.01 3.69
N VAL A 75 4.84 -4.75 3.79
CA VAL A 75 3.47 -4.39 3.38
C VAL A 75 3.23 -4.74 1.91
N ALA A 76 4.19 -4.50 1.03
CA ALA A 76 4.04 -4.87 -0.38
C ALA A 76 3.90 -6.38 -0.59
N ARG A 77 4.59 -7.22 0.19
CA ARG A 77 4.44 -8.69 0.14
C ARG A 77 3.04 -9.13 0.55
N ASP A 78 2.49 -8.53 1.60
CA ASP A 78 1.15 -8.83 2.11
C ASP A 78 0.04 -8.43 1.12
N HIS A 79 0.33 -7.43 0.26
CA HIS A 79 -0.54 -6.95 -0.81
C HIS A 79 -0.19 -7.51 -2.20
N SER A 80 0.63 -8.56 -2.28
CA SER A 80 0.94 -9.22 -3.56
C SER A 80 -0.27 -9.97 -4.13
N TRP A 81 -0.31 -10.12 -5.46
CA TRP A 81 -1.37 -10.91 -6.12
C TRP A 81 -1.44 -12.35 -5.59
N ARG A 82 -0.30 -12.97 -5.29
CA ARG A 82 -0.23 -14.30 -4.68
C ARG A 82 -0.91 -14.31 -3.30
N ALA A 83 -0.56 -13.37 -2.41
CA ALA A 83 -1.17 -13.27 -1.09
C ALA A 83 -2.68 -12.95 -1.15
N HIS A 84 -3.14 -12.22 -2.18
CA HIS A 84 -4.57 -12.00 -2.41
C HIS A 84 -5.29 -13.27 -2.88
N ALA A 85 -4.69 -14.03 -3.82
CA ALA A 85 -5.23 -15.27 -4.31
C ALA A 85 -5.32 -16.34 -3.20
N GLU A 86 -4.26 -16.48 -2.40
CA GLU A 86 -4.23 -17.41 -1.25
C GLU A 86 -5.36 -17.10 -0.26
N ARG A 87 -5.53 -15.84 0.14
CA ARG A 87 -6.63 -15.42 1.03
C ARG A 87 -8.01 -15.70 0.43
N MET A 88 -8.18 -15.50 -0.87
CA MET A 88 -9.46 -15.77 -1.54
C MET A 88 -9.77 -17.27 -1.54
N ILE A 89 -8.76 -18.10 -1.82
CA ILE A 89 -8.86 -19.56 -1.83
C ILE A 89 -9.18 -20.08 -0.42
N GLU A 90 -8.47 -19.60 0.60
CA GLU A 90 -8.72 -19.94 2.00
C GLU A 90 -10.16 -19.61 2.42
N ALA A 91 -10.63 -18.39 2.10
CA ALA A 91 -11.99 -17.96 2.44
C ALA A 91 -13.06 -18.80 1.73
N PHE A 92 -12.82 -19.17 0.47
CA PHE A 92 -13.72 -20.04 -0.30
C PHE A 92 -13.84 -21.43 0.34
N TYR A 93 -12.72 -22.05 0.72
CA TYR A 93 -12.74 -23.39 1.30
C TYR A 93 -13.21 -23.41 2.76
N ALA A 94 -12.97 -22.34 3.52
CA ALA A 94 -13.52 -22.19 4.87
C ALA A 94 -15.06 -22.18 4.89
N THR A 95 -15.70 -21.76 3.80
CA THR A 95 -17.17 -21.76 3.67
C THR A 95 -17.73 -23.02 3.01
N GLN A 96 -16.92 -23.78 2.26
CA GLN A 96 -17.35 -24.98 1.51
C GLN A 96 -16.94 -26.32 2.17
N GLY A 97 -16.07 -26.31 3.18
CA GLY A 97 -15.81 -27.48 4.02
C GLY A 97 -14.71 -28.45 3.57
N GLN A 98 -13.85 -28.12 2.60
CA GLN A 98 -12.65 -28.93 2.33
C GLN A 98 -11.59 -28.21 1.48
N LEU A 99 -10.36 -28.04 1.98
CA LEU A 99 -9.19 -27.61 1.17
C LEU A 99 -8.70 -28.80 0.31
N PRO A 100 -8.36 -28.61 -0.97
CA PRO A 100 -7.76 -29.66 -1.79
C PRO A 100 -6.39 -30.06 -1.22
N ALA A 101 -6.13 -31.36 -1.14
CA ALA A 101 -4.84 -31.90 -0.73
C ALA A 101 -3.78 -31.54 -1.79
N GLY A 102 -2.94 -30.55 -1.48
CA GLY A 102 -1.98 -29.96 -2.40
C GLY A 102 -2.42 -28.55 -2.76
N GLY A 103 -2.02 -27.58 -1.94
CA GLY A 103 -2.26 -26.15 -2.21
C GLY A 103 -1.69 -25.74 -3.57
N PRO A 104 -2.19 -24.65 -4.17
CA PRO A 104 -1.75 -24.22 -5.49
C PRO A 104 -0.25 -23.93 -5.46
N GLY A 105 0.54 -24.85 -6.01
CA GLY A 105 1.88 -24.55 -6.47
C GLY A 105 1.76 -23.64 -7.67
N LEU A 106 1.92 -22.33 -7.44
CA LEU A 106 2.14 -21.31 -8.46
C LEU A 106 3.44 -20.60 -8.15
#